data_AF-A0A926CAZ6-F1
#
_entry.id   AF-A0A926CAZ6-F1
#
_cell.length_a   1.000
_cell.length_b   1.000
_cell.length_c   1.000
_cell.angle_alpha   90.00
_cell.angle_beta   90.00
_cell.angle_gamma   90.00
#
_symmetry.space_group_name_H-M   'P 1'
#
loop_
_entity.id
_entity.type
_entity.pdbx_description
1 polymer ?
#
loop_
_entity_poly.entity_id
_entity_poly.type
_entity_poly.pdbx_seq_one_letter_code
_entity_poly.pdbx_strand_id
1 'polypeptide(L)'
;KNTENPEAARQLVQALTAAETQGENASLGANIPSRVSDEAIDAFLGFTPPENNQAFINALQNDPVAEGPLWAGSWPEYDRIMNEKVTAVLNGDLTIEEYANSVCDEANLAFNQ
;
A
#
# COMPACT_ATOMS: atom_id res chain seq x y z
N LYS A 1 0.39 -18.90 -11.14
CA LYS A 1 0.92 -20.29 -11.12
C LYS A 1 0.66 -21.07 -12.42
N ASN A 2 -0.33 -20.67 -13.23
CA ASN A 2 -0.76 -21.42 -14.43
C ASN A 2 -0.28 -20.79 -15.75
N THR A 3 0.82 -20.03 -15.74
CA THR A 3 1.36 -19.46 -16.98
C THR A 3 2.07 -20.56 -17.77
N GLU A 4 1.89 -20.57 -19.09
CA GLU A 4 2.59 -21.50 -19.99
C GLU A 4 4.09 -21.21 -20.08
N ASN A 5 4.51 -19.99 -19.72
CA ASN A 5 5.90 -19.53 -19.84
C ASN A 5 6.46 -19.03 -18.50
N PRO A 6 6.64 -19.91 -17.49
CA PRO A 6 7.04 -19.51 -16.15
C PRO A 6 8.45 -18.90 -16.09
N GLU A 7 9.37 -19.38 -16.91
CA GLU A 7 10.74 -18.88 -16.99
C GLU A 7 10.75 -17.42 -17.50
N ALA A 8 10.11 -17.16 -18.64
CA ALA A 8 10.00 -15.82 -19.22
C ALA A 8 9.24 -14.86 -18.30
N ALA A 9 8.16 -15.33 -17.64
CA ALA A 9 7.42 -14.52 -16.68
C ALA A 9 8.29 -14.07 -15.50
N ARG A 10 9.15 -14.95 -14.97
CA ARG A 10 10.09 -14.61 -13.90
C ARG A 10 11.18 -13.64 -14.38
N GLN A 11 11.72 -13.84 -15.59
CA GLN A 11 12.68 -12.89 -16.19
C GLN A 11 12.06 -11.50 -16.36
N LEU A 12 10.81 -11.43 -16.81
CA LEU A 12 10.09 -10.16 -16.94
C LEU A 12 9.91 -9.48 -15.57
N VAL A 13 9.49 -10.21 -14.54
CA VAL A 13 9.36 -9.65 -13.18
C VAL A 13 10.70 -9.15 -12.66
N GLN A 14 11.80 -9.88 -12.91
CA GLN A 14 13.14 -9.43 -12.54
C GLN A 14 13.53 -8.13 -13.25
N ALA A 15 13.24 -8.00 -14.54
CA ALA A 15 13.50 -6.79 -15.32
C ALA A 15 12.64 -5.60 -14.85
N LEU A 16 11.33 -5.80 -14.65
CA LEU A 16 10.40 -4.77 -14.18
C LEU A 16 10.74 -4.28 -12.77
N THR A 17 11.30 -5.17 -11.94
CA THR A 17 11.72 -4.84 -10.58
C THR A 17 13.18 -4.44 -10.48
N ALA A 18 13.95 -4.35 -11.56
CA ALA A 18 15.36 -3.92 -11.50
C ALA A 18 15.49 -2.48 -11.01
N ALA A 19 16.64 -2.13 -10.42
CA ALA A 19 16.87 -0.78 -9.89
C ALA A 19 16.76 0.30 -10.97
N GLU A 20 17.29 0.02 -12.17
CA GLU A 20 17.18 0.89 -13.34
C GLU A 20 15.73 1.17 -13.71
N THR A 21 14.94 0.12 -14.01
CA THR A 21 13.51 0.26 -14.37
C THR A 21 12.68 0.96 -13.29
N GLN A 22 12.96 0.67 -12.01
CA GLN A 22 12.25 1.36 -10.93
C GLN A 22 12.68 2.82 -10.79
N GLY A 23 13.96 3.14 -11.01
CA GLY A 23 14.48 4.51 -11.04
C GLY A 23 13.88 5.33 -12.17
N GLU A 24 13.72 4.75 -13.36
CA GLU A 24 13.02 5.39 -14.49
C GLU A 24 11.58 5.75 -14.10
N ASN A 25 10.83 4.80 -13.54
CA ASN A 25 9.46 5.07 -13.08
C ASN A 25 9.40 6.12 -11.97
N ALA A 26 10.37 6.13 -11.05
CA ALA A 26 10.44 7.11 -9.97
C ALA A 26 10.77 8.52 -10.48
N SER A 27 11.64 8.62 -11.49
CA SER A 27 11.97 9.91 -12.12
C SER A 27 10.78 10.57 -12.82
N LEU A 28 9.77 9.77 -13.22
CA LEU A 28 8.50 10.26 -13.76
C LEU A 28 7.52 10.72 -12.66
N GLY A 29 7.86 10.52 -11.39
CA GLY A 29 6.94 10.72 -10.27
C GLY A 29 5.79 9.72 -10.22
N ALA A 30 5.89 8.63 -10.98
CA ALA A 30 4.79 7.67 -11.10
C ALA A 30 4.67 6.79 -9.86
N ASN A 31 5.80 6.44 -9.21
CA ASN A 31 5.86 5.57 -8.04
C ASN A 31 7.13 5.82 -7.21
N ILE A 32 7.12 5.39 -5.94
CA ILE A 32 8.33 5.25 -5.11
C ILE A 32 8.95 3.87 -5.40
N PRO A 33 10.28 3.75 -5.62
CA PRO A 33 10.94 2.45 -5.80
C PRO A 33 10.67 1.52 -4.61
N SER A 34 10.40 0.24 -4.87
CA SER A 34 10.25 -0.77 -3.82
C SER A 34 11.59 -1.34 -3.35
N ARG A 35 12.69 -1.01 -4.04
CA ARG A 35 14.05 -1.38 -3.65
C ARG A 35 14.59 -0.42 -2.62
N VAL A 36 15.37 -0.97 -1.69
CA VAL A 36 16.07 -0.22 -0.63
C VAL A 36 17.58 -0.13 -0.88
N SER A 37 18.03 -0.35 -2.12
CA SER A 37 19.43 -0.13 -2.47
C SER A 37 19.72 1.36 -2.57
N ASP A 38 20.98 1.74 -2.32
CA ASP A 38 21.41 3.14 -2.35
C ASP A 38 21.09 3.78 -3.71
N GLU A 39 21.28 3.06 -4.82
CA GLU A 39 21.00 3.59 -6.16
C GLU A 39 19.51 3.92 -6.37
N ALA A 40 18.61 3.09 -5.82
CA ALA A 40 17.17 3.31 -5.93
C ALA A 40 16.70 4.46 -5.02
N ILE A 41 17.31 4.57 -3.82
CA ILE A 41 17.04 5.64 -2.87
C ILE A 41 17.51 6.98 -3.45
N ASP A 42 18.74 7.04 -3.97
CA ASP A 42 19.31 8.26 -4.56
C ASP A 42 18.48 8.74 -5.76
N ALA A 43 18.06 7.82 -6.63
CA ALA A 43 17.19 8.15 -7.76
C ALA A 43 15.86 8.76 -7.30
N PHE A 44 15.26 8.23 -6.22
CA PHE A 44 14.03 8.77 -5.64
C PHE A 44 14.24 10.13 -4.96
N LEU A 45 15.35 10.31 -4.22
CA LEU A 45 15.66 11.58 -3.56
C LEU A 45 15.92 12.71 -4.56
N GLY A 46 16.40 12.39 -5.77
CA GLY A 46 16.59 13.36 -6.85
C GLY A 46 15.32 13.83 -7.55
N PHE A 47 14.17 13.17 -7.33
CA PHE A 47 12.90 13.51 -7.97
C PHE A 47 12.24 14.74 -7.30
N THR A 48 11.61 15.61 -8.10
CA THR A 48 10.81 16.75 -7.58
C THR A 48 9.70 17.09 -8.57
N PRO A 49 8.48 17.46 -8.09
CA PRO A 49 8.03 17.57 -6.69
C PRO A 49 7.63 16.23 -6.04
N PRO A 50 7.64 16.08 -4.70
CA PRO A 50 7.87 17.12 -3.69
C PRO A 50 9.36 17.36 -3.35
N GLU A 51 9.67 18.53 -2.80
CA GLU A 51 11.05 18.92 -2.45
C GLU A 51 11.65 18.08 -1.31
N ASN A 52 10.82 17.46 -0.47
CA ASN A 52 11.25 16.70 0.70
C ASN A 52 10.98 15.19 0.56
N ASN A 53 11.55 14.56 -0.47
CA ASN A 53 11.46 13.09 -0.63
C ASN A 53 12.13 12.32 0.52
N GLN A 54 13.06 12.95 1.24
CA GLN A 54 13.69 12.38 2.43
C GLN A 54 12.67 11.97 3.51
N ALA A 55 11.52 12.64 3.60
CA ALA A 55 10.46 12.29 4.54
C ALA A 55 9.95 10.84 4.35
N PHE A 56 9.83 10.38 3.10
CA PHE A 56 9.38 9.01 2.81
C PHE A 56 10.44 7.96 3.19
N ILE A 57 11.73 8.28 3.00
CA ILE A 57 12.82 7.40 3.41
C ILE A 57 12.90 7.32 4.95
N ASN A 58 12.74 8.44 5.63
CA ASN A 58 12.74 8.48 7.10
C ASN A 58 11.59 7.65 7.69
N ALA A 59 10.43 7.60 7.03
CA ALA A 59 9.31 6.79 7.47
C ALA A 59 9.64 5.27 7.52
N LEU A 60 10.60 4.80 6.71
CA LEU A 60 11.06 3.41 6.73
C LEU A 60 11.88 3.03 7.96
N GLN A 61 12.32 4.00 8.78
CA GLN A 61 13.11 3.72 9.98
C GLN A 61 12.22 3.30 11.18
N ASN A 62 10.91 3.52 11.08
CA ASN A 62 9.94 3.27 12.15
C ASN A 62 9.19 1.93 11.94
N ASP A 63 9.93 0.84 11.71
CA ASP A 63 9.37 -0.51 11.49
C ASP A 63 8.23 -0.54 10.46
N PRO A 64 8.53 -0.33 9.16
CA PRO A 64 7.50 -0.29 8.12
C PRO A 64 6.93 -1.69 7.93
N VAL A 65 5.84 -1.98 8.64
CA VAL A 65 5.07 -3.20 8.43
C VAL A 65 4.22 -2.99 7.19
N ALA A 66 4.51 -3.72 6.12
CA ALA A 66 3.58 -3.87 5.02
C ALA A 66 2.37 -4.69 5.51
N GLU A 67 1.39 -4.02 6.14
CA GLU A 67 0.09 -4.61 6.46
C GLU A 67 -0.75 -4.69 5.18
N GLY A 68 -0.26 -5.46 4.21
CA GLY A 68 -1.09 -5.95 3.12
C GLY A 68 -1.97 -7.04 3.71
N PRO A 69 -3.29 -6.85 3.75
CA PRO A 69 -4.11 -7.72 4.55
C PRO A 69 -4.23 -9.10 3.92
N LEU A 70 -4.41 -10.12 4.77
CA LEU A 70 -4.62 -11.51 4.35
C LEU A 70 -5.70 -11.54 3.25
N TRP A 71 -5.39 -12.11 2.10
CA TRP A 71 -6.30 -12.24 0.93
C TRP A 71 -7.57 -13.08 1.18
N ALA A 72 -7.89 -13.41 2.42
CA ALA A 72 -9.18 -13.97 2.78
C ALA A 72 -10.18 -12.82 2.89
N GLY A 73 -11.36 -12.92 2.29
CA GLY A 73 -12.42 -11.93 2.47
C GLY A 73 -12.66 -10.96 1.31
N SER A 74 -13.73 -10.17 1.46
CA SER A 74 -14.19 -9.17 0.49
C SER A 74 -13.72 -7.76 0.89
N TRP A 75 -12.59 -7.32 0.34
CA TRP A 75 -12.08 -5.95 0.54
C TRP A 75 -13.07 -4.85 0.18
N PRO A 76 -13.87 -4.95 -0.91
CA PRO A 76 -14.89 -3.95 -1.20
C PRO A 76 -15.98 -3.85 -0.12
N GLU A 77 -16.36 -4.98 0.49
CA GLU A 77 -17.36 -4.96 1.55
C GLU A 77 -16.80 -4.42 2.86
N TYR A 78 -15.56 -4.79 3.20
CA TYR A 78 -14.84 -4.19 4.32
C TYR A 78 -14.73 -2.67 4.16
N ASP A 79 -14.29 -2.20 3.00
CA ASP A 79 -14.13 -0.77 2.70
C ASP A 79 -15.47 -0.03 2.81
N ARG A 80 -16.55 -0.60 2.27
CA ARG A 80 -17.90 -0.02 2.39
C ARG A 80 -18.31 0.17 3.85
N ILE A 81 -18.19 -0.87 4.67
CA ILE A 81 -18.58 -0.84 6.10
C ILE A 81 -17.72 0.17 6.88
N MET A 82 -16.39 0.12 6.70
CA MET A 82 -15.47 1.02 7.39
C MET A 82 -15.72 2.48 7.02
N ASN A 83 -15.84 2.79 5.72
CA ASN A 83 -16.04 4.17 5.25
C ASN A 83 -17.39 4.73 5.71
N GLU A 84 -18.46 3.94 5.70
CA GLU A 84 -19.78 4.36 6.19
C GLU A 84 -19.71 4.75 7.68
N LYS A 85 -19.10 3.91 8.51
CA LYS A 85 -18.99 4.14 9.97
C LYS A 85 -18.06 5.28 10.32
N VAL A 86 -16.90 5.39 9.65
CA VAL A 86 -15.98 6.52 9.84
C VAL A 86 -16.66 7.83 9.44
N THR A 87 -17.40 7.85 8.33
CA THR A 87 -18.15 9.03 7.89
C THR A 87 -19.22 9.44 8.91
N ALA A 88 -19.95 8.47 9.48
CA ALA A 88 -20.94 8.75 10.53
C ALA A 88 -20.29 9.38 11.78
N VAL A 89 -19.09 8.93 12.18
CA VAL A 89 -18.33 9.56 13.28
C VAL A 89 -17.94 11.01 12.93
N LEU A 90 -17.41 11.23 11.73
CA LEU A 90 -16.99 12.56 11.28
C LEU A 90 -18.16 13.55 11.17
N ASN A 91 -19.35 13.06 10.84
CA ASN A 91 -20.58 13.87 10.79
C ASN A 91 -21.22 14.09 12.17
N GLY A 92 -20.79 13.34 13.19
CA GLY A 92 -21.39 13.37 14.54
C GLY A 92 -22.67 12.54 14.68
N ASP A 93 -22.99 11.71 13.68
CA ASP A 93 -24.14 10.79 13.70
C ASP A 93 -23.86 9.52 14.53
N LEU A 94 -22.58 9.23 14.80
CA LEU A 94 -22.11 8.12 15.61
C LEU A 94 -21.02 8.61 16.58
N THR A 95 -21.07 8.22 17.85
CA THR A 95 -19.98 8.55 18.78
C THR A 95 -18.75 7.66 18.56
N ILE A 96 -17.58 8.13 19.01
CA ILE A 96 -16.34 7.32 18.98
C ILE A 96 -16.52 6.03 19.81
N GLU A 97 -17.25 6.08 20.91
CA GLU A 97 -17.52 4.92 21.76
C GLU A 97 -18.40 3.88 21.04
N GLU A 98 -19.49 4.31 20.41
CA GLU A 98 -20.37 3.42 19.63
C GLU A 98 -19.65 2.83 18.42
N TYR A 99 -18.81 3.61 17.75
CA TYR A 99 -17.95 3.13 16.68
C TYR A 99 -17.01 2.03 17.17
N ALA A 100 -16.27 2.28 18.25
CA ALA A 100 -15.31 1.33 18.81
C ALA A 100 -15.99 0.01 19.24
N ASN A 101 -17.23 0.09 19.73
CA ASN A 101 -17.99 -1.07 20.18
C ASN A 101 -18.58 -1.92 19.03
N SER A 102 -18.70 -1.39 17.81
CA SER A 102 -19.46 -2.05 16.72
C SER A 102 -18.65 -2.36 15.47
N VAL A 103 -17.67 -1.52 15.12
CA VAL A 103 -17.03 -1.57 13.80
C VAL A 103 -16.30 -2.88 13.52
N CYS A 104 -15.66 -3.47 14.53
CA CYS A 104 -14.93 -4.73 14.37
C CYS A 104 -15.86 -5.88 14.02
N ASP A 105 -16.98 -6.02 14.73
CA ASP A 105 -17.95 -7.11 14.50
C ASP A 105 -18.57 -7.01 13.10
N GLU A 106 -18.92 -5.79 12.69
CA GLU A 106 -19.51 -5.54 11.37
C GLU A 106 -18.50 -5.77 10.25
N ALA A 107 -17.29 -5.22 10.37
CA ALA A 107 -16.25 -5.35 9.36
C ALA A 107 -15.71 -6.78 9.23
N ASN A 108 -15.70 -7.56 10.33
CA ASN A 108 -15.28 -8.96 10.33
C ASN A 108 -16.19 -9.86 9.46
N LEU A 109 -17.44 -9.45 9.19
CA LEU A 109 -18.32 -10.19 8.28
C LEU A 109 -17.74 -10.30 6.87
N ALA A 110 -16.90 -9.36 6.44
CA ALA A 110 -16.23 -9.43 5.15
C ALA A 110 -15.26 -10.61 5.02
N PHE A 111 -14.86 -11.23 6.14
CA PHE A 111 -13.82 -12.25 6.22
C PHE A 111 -14.33 -13.67 6.56
N ASN A 112 -15.62 -13.83 6.85
CA ASN A 112 -16.24 -15.11 7.18
C ASN A 112 -16.60 -15.91 5.90
N GLN A 113 -15.57 -16.37 5.15
CA GLN A 113 -15.73 -17.25 3.98
C GLN A 113 -15.41 -18.72 4.30
#